data_AF-A0A7K3AXF4-F1
#
_entry.id   AF-A0A7K3AXF4-F1
#
_cell.length_a   1.000
_cell.length_b   1.000
_cell.length_c   1.000
_cell.angle_alpha   90.00
_cell.angle_beta   90.00
_cell.angle_gamma   90.00
#
_symmetry.space_group_name_H-M   'P 1'
#
loop_
_entity.id
_entity.type
_entity.pdbx_description
1 polymer ?
#
loop_
_entity_poly.entity_id
_entity_poly.type
_entity_poly.pdbx_seq_one_letter_code
_entity_poly.pdbx_strand_id
1 'polypeptide(L)'
;MAGGFSVSRYGPDEGSWAKLTARDSLVRRLDWPLLGAALALSVLGSLLVWSATRNRDHLTQGDPYFFLLRHALNTGIGLALMAGTIWLGHRTLRGAVPILYGISVLLVLAVLTPLGTTVNGAHAWIKLPAGFSIQPSEFTKITIILVMAMLLAARVDAGDQAHPDHRTVAKALGLAAIPMAIVMLMPDLGSVMVMAVIVLGVLLASGASNRWVFGLIGAGAGGAVAVWQLGLLDDYQIARFAAFANPALDPAGVGYNTNQARIAIGSGGLTGTGLFEGTQTTGQFVPEQQTDFVFTVAGEELGFLGAGLIIVLLGVVLWRACRIARETTELYGTVVAAGIIAWFAFQSFENIGMTLGIMPVAGLPLPFVSYGGSSMFAVWVAVGLLQSIRVQRPLSA
;
A
#
# COMPACT_ATOMS: atom_id res chain seq x y z
N MET A 1 -2.18 68.93 -12.78
CA MET A 1 -2.40 68.11 -13.98
C MET A 1 -1.06 67.52 -14.41
N ALA A 2 -1.05 66.20 -14.63
CA ALA A 2 -0.06 65.38 -15.37
C ALA A 2 1.41 65.39 -14.91
N GLY A 3 2.10 64.27 -14.76
CA GLY A 3 1.75 62.88 -15.03
C GLY A 3 2.78 61.95 -14.39
N GLY A 4 2.31 60.98 -13.61
CA GLY A 4 3.14 59.90 -13.10
C GLY A 4 3.42 58.90 -14.22
N PHE A 5 4.70 58.68 -14.52
CA PHE A 5 5.12 57.60 -15.41
C PHE A 5 4.86 56.26 -14.72
N SER A 6 3.84 55.53 -15.13
CA SER A 6 3.71 54.11 -14.81
C SER A 6 4.59 53.33 -15.79
N VAL A 7 5.66 52.75 -15.28
CA VAL A 7 6.45 51.79 -16.06
C VAL A 7 5.63 50.50 -16.14
N SER A 8 4.96 50.32 -17.28
CA SER A 8 4.40 49.03 -17.66
C SER A 8 5.53 48.00 -17.69
N ARG A 9 5.60 47.13 -16.68
CA ARG A 9 6.42 45.92 -16.74
C ARG A 9 5.80 45.00 -17.78
N TYR A 10 6.23 45.16 -19.02
CA TYR A 10 6.14 44.11 -20.03
C TYR A 10 7.13 43.00 -19.63
N GLY A 11 6.73 42.16 -18.67
CA GLY A 11 7.29 40.82 -18.59
C GLY A 11 6.66 40.00 -19.71
N PRO A 12 7.41 39.18 -20.46
CA PRO A 12 6.78 38.30 -21.43
C PRO A 12 5.75 37.44 -20.69
N ASP A 13 4.53 37.35 -21.24
CA ASP A 13 3.56 36.34 -20.84
C ASP A 13 4.18 34.97 -21.15
N GLU A 14 4.97 34.47 -20.21
CA GLU A 14 5.45 33.10 -20.23
C GLU A 14 4.21 32.22 -20.14
N GLY A 15 3.78 31.71 -21.30
CA GLY A 15 2.66 30.79 -21.39
C GLY A 15 2.79 29.68 -20.36
N SER A 16 1.67 29.20 -19.83
CA SER A 16 1.61 28.19 -18.76
C SER A 16 2.58 27.01 -18.97
N TRP A 17 2.83 26.64 -20.22
CA TRP A 17 3.80 25.64 -20.64
C TRP A 17 5.27 25.98 -20.32
N ALA A 18 5.72 27.22 -20.51
CA ALA A 18 7.08 27.64 -20.20
C ALA A 18 7.37 27.58 -18.69
N LYS A 19 6.40 27.98 -17.85
CA LYS A 19 6.48 27.88 -16.38
C LYS A 19 6.50 26.42 -15.89
N LEU A 20 5.80 25.52 -16.58
CA LEU A 20 5.83 24.08 -16.30
C LEU A 20 7.15 23.41 -16.73
N THR A 21 7.92 24.00 -17.64
CA THR A 21 9.23 23.48 -18.11
C THR A 21 10.45 24.20 -17.54
N ALA A 22 10.26 25.27 -16.77
CA ALA A 22 11.33 26.05 -16.15
C ALA A 22 12.21 25.18 -15.22
N ARG A 23 13.47 25.58 -14.99
CA ARG A 23 14.44 24.83 -14.17
C ARG A 23 13.94 24.55 -12.73
N ASP A 24 13.02 25.38 -12.23
CA ASP A 24 12.39 25.23 -10.92
C ASP A 24 10.97 24.63 -10.93
N SER A 25 10.48 24.15 -12.08
CA SER A 25 9.12 23.64 -12.17
C SER A 25 8.94 22.37 -11.31
N LEU A 26 7.78 22.29 -10.65
CA LEU A 26 7.39 21.12 -9.86
C LEU A 26 7.47 19.82 -10.68
N VAL A 27 7.11 19.91 -11.97
CA VAL A 27 7.09 18.82 -12.95
C VAL A 27 8.48 18.23 -13.17
N ARG A 28 9.53 19.05 -13.24
CA ARG A 28 10.90 18.56 -13.46
C ARG A 28 11.52 17.96 -12.19
N ARG A 29 10.99 18.32 -11.01
CA ARG A 29 11.47 17.82 -9.71
C ARG A 29 10.88 16.46 -9.33
N LEU A 30 9.80 16.03 -9.99
CA LEU A 30 9.19 14.71 -9.78
C LEU A 30 10.15 13.57 -10.12
N ASP A 31 10.04 12.48 -9.38
CA ASP A 31 10.72 11.23 -9.68
C ASP A 31 9.94 10.47 -10.77
N TRP A 32 10.24 10.79 -12.02
CA TRP A 32 9.63 10.16 -13.20
C TRP A 32 9.82 8.64 -13.27
N PRO A 33 10.99 8.07 -12.94
CA PRO A 33 11.13 6.61 -12.89
C PRO A 33 10.17 5.94 -11.90
N LEU A 34 9.96 6.53 -10.72
CA LEU A 34 8.99 6.02 -9.74
C LEU A 34 7.56 6.10 -10.28
N LEU A 35 7.16 7.26 -10.84
CA LEU A 35 5.81 7.45 -11.40
C LEU A 35 5.56 6.54 -12.59
N GLY A 36 6.53 6.43 -13.50
CA GLY A 36 6.43 5.57 -14.67
C GLY A 36 6.27 4.10 -14.30
N ALA A 37 7.04 3.61 -13.31
CA ALA A 37 6.91 2.24 -12.83
C ALA A 37 5.56 1.99 -12.14
N ALA A 38 5.11 2.90 -11.27
CA ALA A 38 3.81 2.80 -10.60
C ALA A 38 2.64 2.84 -11.60
N LEU A 39 2.69 3.74 -12.58
CA LEU A 39 1.67 3.83 -13.64
C LEU A 39 1.67 2.59 -14.54
N ALA A 40 2.84 2.08 -14.92
CA ALA A 40 2.94 0.84 -15.69
C ALA A 40 2.33 -0.34 -14.94
N LEU A 41 2.59 -0.45 -13.63
CA LEU A 41 1.95 -1.45 -12.78
C LEU A 41 0.42 -1.31 -12.73
N SER A 42 -0.11 -0.08 -12.62
CA SER A 42 -1.57 0.14 -12.63
C SER A 42 -2.22 -0.15 -13.98
N VAL A 43 -1.54 0.13 -15.10
CA VAL A 43 -2.02 -0.23 -16.44
C VAL A 43 -2.03 -1.76 -16.60
N LEU A 44 -0.94 -2.44 -16.22
CA LEU A 44 -0.88 -3.90 -16.23
C LEU A 44 -1.93 -4.51 -15.29
N GLY A 45 -2.10 -3.97 -14.10
CA GLY A 45 -3.13 -4.36 -13.14
C GLY A 45 -4.54 -4.25 -13.73
N SER A 46 -4.83 -3.14 -14.41
CA SER A 46 -6.11 -2.94 -15.10
C SER A 46 -6.39 -4.06 -16.12
N LEU A 47 -5.39 -4.45 -16.92
CA LEU A 47 -5.50 -5.52 -17.90
C LEU A 47 -5.70 -6.89 -17.25
N LEU A 48 -4.93 -7.19 -16.19
CA LEU A 48 -5.03 -8.47 -15.47
C LEU A 48 -6.36 -8.62 -14.74
N VAL A 49 -6.83 -7.55 -14.08
CA VAL A 49 -8.14 -7.50 -13.42
C VAL A 49 -9.24 -7.70 -14.46
N TRP A 50 -9.13 -7.09 -15.64
CA TRP A 50 -10.09 -7.30 -16.71
C TRP A 50 -10.09 -8.76 -17.20
N SER A 51 -8.92 -9.33 -17.43
CA SER A 51 -8.80 -10.74 -17.84
C SER A 51 -9.42 -11.69 -16.82
N ALA A 52 -9.18 -11.45 -15.54
CA ALA A 52 -9.71 -12.25 -14.43
C ALA A 52 -11.23 -12.20 -14.29
N THR A 53 -11.88 -11.11 -14.72
CA THR A 53 -13.29 -10.82 -14.39
C THR A 53 -14.23 -10.86 -15.58
N ARG A 54 -13.74 -10.69 -16.82
CA ARG A 54 -14.58 -10.55 -18.02
C ARG A 54 -15.55 -11.72 -18.27
N ASN A 55 -15.18 -12.94 -17.88
CA ASN A 55 -15.98 -14.16 -18.09
C ASN A 55 -16.78 -14.56 -16.83
N ARG A 56 -16.90 -13.66 -15.84
CA ARG A 56 -17.55 -13.91 -14.55
C ARG A 56 -18.87 -13.15 -14.44
N ASP A 57 -19.86 -13.48 -15.28
CA ASP A 57 -21.15 -12.77 -15.41
C ASP A 57 -21.87 -12.49 -14.07
N HIS A 58 -21.71 -13.39 -13.10
CA HIS A 58 -22.26 -13.25 -11.75
C HIS A 58 -21.65 -12.08 -10.95
N LEU A 59 -20.39 -11.72 -11.19
CA LEU A 59 -19.71 -10.59 -10.56
C LEU A 59 -19.86 -9.31 -11.37
N THR A 60 -19.82 -9.41 -12.70
CA THR A 60 -19.86 -8.28 -13.64
C THR A 60 -21.27 -7.75 -13.92
N GLN A 61 -22.31 -8.38 -13.38
CA GLN A 61 -23.72 -8.03 -13.65
C GLN A 61 -24.05 -8.05 -15.16
N GLY A 62 -23.35 -8.89 -15.92
CA GLY A 62 -23.47 -8.99 -17.37
C GLY A 62 -22.66 -7.97 -18.20
N ASP A 63 -21.90 -7.06 -17.58
CA ASP A 63 -20.99 -6.14 -18.28
C ASP A 63 -19.51 -6.57 -18.13
N PRO A 64 -18.87 -7.11 -19.18
CA PRO A 64 -17.47 -7.54 -19.15
C PRO A 64 -16.46 -6.45 -18.76
N TYR A 65 -16.82 -5.17 -18.88
CA TYR A 65 -15.94 -4.04 -18.61
C TYR A 65 -16.13 -3.43 -17.22
N PHE A 66 -17.08 -3.94 -16.42
CA PHE A 66 -17.45 -3.35 -15.13
C PHE A 66 -16.26 -3.16 -14.16
N PHE A 67 -15.45 -4.20 -13.97
CA PHE A 67 -14.28 -4.14 -13.08
C PHE A 67 -13.13 -3.32 -13.68
N LEU A 68 -12.96 -3.37 -15.01
CA LEU A 68 -11.97 -2.56 -15.70
C LEU A 68 -12.25 -1.06 -15.50
N LEU A 69 -13.50 -0.63 -15.72
CA LEU A 69 -13.90 0.76 -15.57
C LEU A 69 -13.74 1.23 -14.12
N ARG A 70 -14.13 0.41 -13.14
CA ARG A 70 -13.94 0.72 -11.72
C ARG A 70 -12.47 0.79 -11.33
N HIS A 71 -11.63 -0.13 -11.82
CA HIS A 71 -10.21 -0.10 -11.53
C HIS A 71 -9.53 1.13 -12.15
N ALA A 72 -9.87 1.48 -13.39
CA ALA A 72 -9.39 2.68 -14.06
C ALA A 72 -9.87 3.97 -13.35
N LEU A 73 -11.14 4.03 -12.94
CA LEU A 73 -11.69 5.14 -12.17
C LEU A 73 -11.01 5.27 -10.81
N ASN A 74 -10.78 4.15 -10.11
CA ASN A 74 -10.10 4.15 -8.82
C ASN A 74 -8.64 4.61 -8.97
N THR A 75 -7.97 4.21 -10.06
CA THR A 75 -6.63 4.69 -10.41
C THR A 75 -6.65 6.20 -10.67
N GLY A 76 -7.62 6.71 -11.42
CA GLY A 76 -7.80 8.13 -11.69
C GLY A 76 -8.01 8.97 -10.42
N ILE A 77 -8.88 8.50 -9.51
CA ILE A 77 -9.07 9.13 -8.20
C ILE A 77 -7.78 9.07 -7.37
N GLY A 78 -7.09 7.92 -7.35
CA GLY A 78 -5.80 7.76 -6.68
C GLY A 78 -4.76 8.78 -7.18
N LEU A 79 -4.64 8.95 -8.49
CA LEU A 79 -3.76 9.95 -9.10
C LEU A 79 -4.15 11.40 -8.72
N ALA A 80 -5.44 11.70 -8.62
CA ALA A 80 -5.90 12.99 -8.12
C ALA A 80 -5.51 13.21 -6.64
N LEU A 81 -5.63 12.19 -5.80
CA LEU A 81 -5.18 12.23 -4.40
C LEU A 81 -3.65 12.35 -4.30
N MET A 82 -2.89 11.70 -5.19
CA MET A 82 -1.45 11.87 -5.32
C MET A 82 -1.10 13.33 -5.67
N ALA A 83 -1.78 13.92 -6.64
CA ALA A 83 -1.57 15.32 -7.00
C ALA A 83 -1.90 16.26 -5.84
N GLY A 84 -3.00 16.01 -5.12
CA GLY A 84 -3.39 16.77 -3.93
C GLY A 84 -2.37 16.68 -2.78
N THR A 85 -1.81 15.50 -2.53
CA THR A 85 -0.77 15.30 -1.51
C THR A 85 0.55 15.96 -1.88
N ILE A 86 0.95 15.93 -3.15
CA ILE A 86 2.10 16.70 -3.66
C ILE A 86 1.86 18.20 -3.46
N TRP A 87 0.67 18.69 -3.81
CA TRP A 87 0.29 20.10 -3.71
C TRP A 87 0.27 20.62 -2.27
N LEU A 88 -0.34 19.87 -1.34
CA LEU A 88 -0.36 20.23 0.08
C LEU A 88 1.04 20.28 0.68
N GLY A 89 1.90 19.36 0.26
CA GLY A 89 3.27 19.28 0.75
C GLY A 89 3.40 18.48 2.03
N HIS A 90 4.44 17.66 2.12
CA HIS A 90 4.65 16.78 3.28
C HIS A 90 4.90 17.55 4.58
N ARG A 91 5.52 18.74 4.52
CA ARG A 91 5.71 19.61 5.69
C ARG A 91 4.40 20.20 6.23
N THR A 92 3.52 20.68 5.35
CA THR A 92 2.19 21.18 5.76
C THR A 92 1.35 20.04 6.32
N LEU A 93 1.44 18.86 5.69
CA LEU A 93 0.72 17.67 6.13
C LEU A 93 1.13 17.25 7.54
N ARG A 94 2.40 17.46 7.94
CA ARG A 94 2.89 17.22 9.30
C ARG A 94 2.01 17.88 10.37
N GLY A 95 1.49 19.09 10.13
CA GLY A 95 0.59 19.79 11.05
C GLY A 95 -0.82 19.18 11.14
N ALA A 96 -1.29 18.54 10.07
CA ALA A 96 -2.60 17.88 10.02
C ALA A 96 -2.58 16.45 10.58
N VAL A 97 -1.40 15.86 10.82
CA VAL A 97 -1.24 14.47 11.27
C VAL A 97 -2.08 14.09 12.49
N PRO A 98 -2.18 14.90 13.58
CA PRO A 98 -3.02 14.54 14.73
C PRO A 98 -4.50 14.39 14.35
N ILE A 99 -5.00 15.26 13.46
CA ILE A 99 -6.38 15.22 12.98
C ILE A 99 -6.58 13.99 12.09
N LEU A 100 -5.67 13.74 11.15
CA LEU A 100 -5.72 12.55 10.27
C LEU A 100 -5.67 11.24 11.07
N TYR A 101 -4.82 11.18 12.09
CA TYR A 101 -4.74 10.05 13.01
C TYR A 101 -6.07 9.84 13.75
N GLY A 102 -6.62 10.91 14.34
CA GLY A 102 -7.93 10.86 15.01
C GLY A 102 -9.04 10.37 14.09
N ILE A 103 -9.12 10.91 12.86
CA ILE A 103 -10.07 10.46 11.84
C ILE A 103 -9.85 8.98 11.50
N SER A 104 -8.61 8.53 11.31
CA SER A 104 -8.35 7.11 11.00
C SER A 104 -8.77 6.17 12.12
N VAL A 105 -8.52 6.53 13.38
CA VAL A 105 -8.97 5.74 14.54
C VAL A 105 -10.50 5.72 14.61
N LEU A 106 -11.15 6.87 14.39
CA LEU A 106 -12.62 6.94 14.36
C LEU A 106 -13.23 6.11 13.22
N LEU A 107 -12.62 6.11 12.03
CA LEU A 107 -13.08 5.31 10.91
C LEU A 107 -12.94 3.81 11.17
N VAL A 108 -11.81 3.39 11.75
CA VAL A 108 -11.63 1.99 12.18
C VAL A 108 -12.64 1.64 13.28
N LEU A 109 -12.86 2.49 14.28
CA LEU A 109 -13.92 2.25 15.28
C LEU A 109 -15.33 2.17 14.66
N ALA A 110 -15.61 3.01 13.65
CA ALA A 110 -16.90 3.01 12.96
C ALA A 110 -17.19 1.67 12.28
N VAL A 111 -16.17 0.94 11.83
CA VAL A 111 -16.33 -0.41 11.27
C VAL A 111 -16.87 -1.41 12.30
N LEU A 112 -16.59 -1.23 13.60
CA LEU A 112 -17.12 -2.11 14.65
C LEU A 112 -18.60 -1.83 14.98
N THR A 113 -19.16 -0.77 14.41
CA THR A 113 -20.59 -0.44 14.55
C THR A 113 -21.40 -1.09 13.41
N PRO A 114 -22.75 -1.01 13.42
CA PRO A 114 -23.58 -1.52 12.33
C PRO A 114 -23.33 -0.89 10.94
N LEU A 115 -22.46 0.13 10.87
CA LEU A 115 -21.99 0.72 9.61
C LEU A 115 -20.96 -0.18 8.90
N GLY A 116 -20.28 -1.05 9.63
CA GLY A 116 -19.37 -2.03 9.07
C GLY A 116 -20.13 -3.17 8.39
N THR A 117 -19.46 -3.81 7.44
CA THR A 117 -20.02 -4.90 6.65
C THR A 117 -18.98 -6.01 6.50
N THR A 118 -19.48 -7.24 6.50
CA THR A 118 -18.67 -8.43 6.22
C THR A 118 -18.51 -8.63 4.72
N VAL A 119 -17.27 -8.76 4.28
CA VAL A 119 -16.92 -9.19 2.92
C VAL A 119 -15.90 -10.31 3.07
N ASN A 120 -16.17 -11.47 2.46
CA ASN A 120 -15.27 -12.64 2.47
C ASN A 120 -14.82 -13.08 3.88
N GLY A 121 -15.72 -12.98 4.87
CA GLY A 121 -15.47 -13.39 6.25
C GLY A 121 -14.82 -12.32 7.14
N ALA A 122 -14.38 -11.18 6.59
CA ALA A 122 -13.80 -10.08 7.35
C ALA A 122 -14.79 -8.91 7.53
N HIS A 123 -15.06 -8.52 8.78
CA HIS A 123 -15.90 -7.35 9.12
C HIS A 123 -15.07 -6.06 9.10
N ALA A 124 -14.53 -5.71 7.92
CA ALA A 124 -13.50 -4.68 7.76
C ALA A 124 -13.92 -3.50 6.84
N TRP A 125 -15.14 -3.52 6.29
CA TRP A 125 -15.54 -2.62 5.20
C TRP A 125 -16.72 -1.73 5.56
N ILE A 126 -16.68 -0.46 5.16
CA ILE A 126 -17.80 0.48 5.22
C ILE A 126 -18.35 0.65 3.80
N LYS A 127 -19.62 0.29 3.58
CA LYS A 127 -20.28 0.53 2.29
C LYS A 127 -20.74 1.98 2.21
N LEU A 128 -20.28 2.67 1.18
CA LEU A 128 -20.70 4.04 0.87
C LEU A 128 -21.84 4.05 -0.15
N PRO A 129 -22.60 5.16 -0.21
CA PRO A 129 -23.51 5.42 -1.31
C PRO A 129 -22.81 5.31 -2.68
N ALA A 130 -23.58 5.02 -3.73
CA ALA A 130 -23.08 4.79 -5.11
C ALA A 130 -22.20 3.53 -5.30
N GLY A 131 -22.25 2.57 -4.38
CA GLY A 131 -21.60 1.27 -4.55
C GLY A 131 -20.08 1.29 -4.41
N PHE A 132 -19.54 2.29 -3.71
CA PHE A 132 -18.16 2.31 -3.24
C PHE A 132 -18.06 1.60 -1.89
N SER A 133 -16.93 0.92 -1.66
CA SER A 133 -16.59 0.39 -0.35
C SER A 133 -15.28 1.01 0.11
N ILE A 134 -15.24 1.42 1.37
CA ILE A 134 -14.03 1.91 2.01
C ILE A 134 -13.56 0.90 3.04
N GLN A 135 -12.28 0.55 2.97
CA GLN A 135 -11.58 -0.20 4.00
C GLN A 135 -10.69 0.77 4.78
N PRO A 136 -11.07 1.16 6.01
CA PRO A 136 -10.30 2.12 6.79
C PRO A 136 -8.87 1.70 7.11
N SER A 137 -8.60 0.39 7.24
CA SER A 137 -7.26 -0.14 7.53
C SER A 137 -6.22 0.24 6.47
N GLU A 138 -6.63 0.46 5.21
CA GLU A 138 -5.76 0.96 4.14
C GLU A 138 -5.20 2.35 4.45
N PHE A 139 -6.03 3.25 4.99
CA PHE A 139 -5.62 4.61 5.36
C PHE A 139 -4.88 4.65 6.71
N THR A 140 -5.23 3.74 7.62
CA THR A 140 -4.57 3.59 8.92
C THR A 140 -3.08 3.27 8.77
N LYS A 141 -2.68 2.50 7.76
CA LYS A 141 -1.25 2.26 7.44
C LYS A 141 -0.49 3.58 7.25
N ILE A 142 -1.07 4.51 6.48
CA ILE A 142 -0.47 5.82 6.22
C ILE A 142 -0.45 6.68 7.48
N THR A 143 -1.54 6.72 8.26
CA THR A 143 -1.58 7.56 9.46
C THR A 143 -0.65 7.07 10.56
N ILE A 144 -0.44 5.76 10.70
CA ILE A 144 0.60 5.19 11.58
C ILE A 144 1.99 5.68 11.15
N ILE A 145 2.31 5.61 9.85
CA ILE A 145 3.60 6.12 9.32
C ILE A 145 3.77 7.59 9.69
N LEU A 146 2.75 8.42 9.41
CA LEU A 146 2.82 9.86 9.61
C LEU A 146 2.92 10.26 11.09
N VAL A 147 2.13 9.63 11.98
CA VAL A 147 2.12 9.95 13.42
C VAL A 147 3.42 9.54 14.10
N MET A 148 3.95 8.36 13.75
CA MET A 148 5.23 7.91 14.28
C MET A 148 6.37 8.77 13.75
N ALA A 149 6.40 9.07 12.45
CA ALA A 149 7.41 9.96 11.87
C ALA A 149 7.37 11.34 12.52
N MET A 150 6.19 11.91 12.72
CA MET A 150 6.02 13.22 13.37
C MET A 150 6.63 13.25 14.77
N LEU A 151 6.38 12.22 15.58
CA LEU A 151 6.87 12.15 16.97
C LEU A 151 8.37 11.84 17.04
N LEU A 152 8.83 10.82 16.32
CA LEU A 152 10.23 10.38 16.35
C LEU A 152 11.15 11.46 15.79
N ALA A 153 10.71 12.20 14.77
CA ALA A 153 11.52 13.25 14.17
C ALA A 153 11.41 14.61 14.87
N ALA A 154 10.42 14.85 15.74
CA ALA A 154 10.18 16.17 16.33
C ALA A 154 11.40 16.80 17.03
N ARG A 155 12.00 16.07 17.97
CA ARG A 155 13.16 16.56 18.74
C ARG A 155 14.47 16.46 17.97
N VAL A 156 14.55 15.53 17.02
CA VAL A 156 15.77 15.33 16.23
C VAL A 156 15.90 16.41 15.16
N ASP A 157 14.83 16.68 14.41
CA ASP A 157 14.81 17.76 13.42
C ASP A 157 14.97 19.15 14.07
N ALA A 158 14.54 19.33 15.32
CA ALA A 158 14.72 20.56 16.09
C ALA A 158 16.18 20.75 16.58
N GLY A 159 17.03 19.72 16.49
CA GLY A 159 18.40 19.75 17.01
C GLY A 159 18.53 19.54 18.52
N ASP A 160 17.43 19.24 19.22
CA ASP A 160 17.42 19.01 20.67
C ASP A 160 18.15 17.71 21.05
N GLN A 161 18.08 16.70 20.16
CA GLN A 161 18.63 15.37 20.39
C GLN A 161 19.17 14.76 19.09
N ALA A 162 20.23 13.97 19.18
CA ALA A 162 20.77 13.24 18.01
C ALA A 162 19.89 12.07 17.57
N HIS A 163 19.11 11.47 18.49
CA HIS A 163 18.28 10.30 18.24
C HIS A 163 17.00 10.38 19.08
N PRO A 164 15.91 9.68 18.70
CA PRO A 164 14.68 9.66 19.49
C PRO A 164 14.90 9.01 20.88
N ASP A 165 14.47 9.70 21.95
CA ASP A 165 14.54 9.15 23.31
C ASP A 165 13.56 7.99 23.55
N HIS A 166 13.83 7.18 24.58
CA HIS A 166 12.99 6.02 24.91
C HIS A 166 11.53 6.38 25.18
N ARG A 167 11.28 7.57 25.74
CA ARG A 167 9.92 8.05 26.04
C ARG A 167 9.15 8.36 24.76
N THR A 168 9.79 9.00 23.78
CA THR A 168 9.19 9.30 22.47
C THR A 168 8.94 8.02 21.70
N VAL A 169 9.87 7.07 21.72
CA VAL A 169 9.68 5.75 21.10
C VAL A 169 8.49 5.02 21.74
N ALA A 170 8.41 4.95 23.07
CA ALA A 170 7.29 4.32 23.76
C ALA A 170 5.94 5.00 23.44
N LYS A 171 5.90 6.34 23.36
CA LYS A 171 4.70 7.08 22.96
C LYS A 171 4.30 6.79 21.51
N ALA A 172 5.26 6.77 20.58
CA ALA A 172 5.01 6.47 19.18
C ALA A 172 4.46 5.03 19.01
N LEU A 173 5.02 4.07 19.75
CA LEU A 173 4.53 2.69 19.79
C LEU A 173 3.14 2.58 20.40
N GLY A 174 2.86 3.29 21.49
CA GLY A 174 1.53 3.34 22.09
C GLY A 174 0.47 3.87 21.12
N LEU A 175 0.80 4.91 20.35
CA LEU A 175 -0.10 5.45 19.32
C LEU A 175 -0.25 4.52 18.12
N ALA A 176 0.78 3.79 17.70
CA ALA A 176 0.63 2.79 16.65
C ALA A 176 -0.22 1.59 17.12
N ALA A 177 -0.07 1.18 18.38
CA ALA A 177 -0.76 0.03 18.95
C ALA A 177 -2.29 0.22 19.04
N ILE A 178 -2.78 1.44 19.23
CA ILE A 178 -4.23 1.73 19.35
C ILE A 178 -5.00 1.26 18.10
N PRO A 179 -4.76 1.80 16.89
CA PRO A 179 -5.47 1.36 15.70
C PRO A 179 -5.16 -0.10 15.35
N MET A 180 -3.94 -0.59 15.59
CA MET A 180 -3.61 -1.99 15.36
C MET A 180 -4.46 -2.93 16.21
N ALA A 181 -4.65 -2.63 17.50
CA ALA A 181 -5.50 -3.41 18.39
C ALA A 181 -6.96 -3.39 17.93
N ILE A 182 -7.46 -2.25 17.44
CA ILE A 182 -8.84 -2.17 16.93
C ILE A 182 -9.00 -2.98 15.64
N VAL A 183 -8.00 -2.97 14.74
CA VAL A 183 -8.02 -3.81 13.51
C VAL A 183 -7.93 -5.30 13.85
N MET A 184 -7.21 -5.69 14.91
CA MET A 184 -7.22 -7.08 15.39
C MET A 184 -8.61 -7.56 15.81
N LEU A 185 -9.51 -6.66 16.24
CA LEU A 185 -10.90 -7.00 16.56
C LEU A 185 -11.77 -7.23 15.30
N MET A 186 -11.28 -6.92 14.09
CA MET A 186 -11.98 -7.06 12.80
C MET A 186 -11.63 -8.35 12.04
N PRO A 187 -11.11 -9.36 12.73
CA PRO A 187 -10.31 -10.46 12.17
C PRO A 187 -9.39 -10.19 10.95
N ASP A 188 -8.83 -8.98 10.78
CA ASP A 188 -7.97 -8.63 9.64
C ASP A 188 -6.48 -8.79 10.00
N LEU A 189 -6.03 -10.03 10.10
CA LEU A 189 -4.64 -10.37 10.49
C LEU A 189 -3.62 -9.86 9.46
N GLY A 190 -3.95 -9.91 8.16
CA GLY A 190 -3.08 -9.45 7.09
C GLY A 190 -2.71 -7.98 7.28
N SER A 191 -3.70 -7.11 7.48
CA SER A 191 -3.47 -5.68 7.72
C SER A 191 -2.62 -5.42 8.95
N VAL A 192 -2.83 -6.18 10.04
CA VAL A 192 -2.05 -6.05 11.28
C VAL A 192 -0.58 -6.44 11.05
N MET A 193 -0.32 -7.49 10.28
CA MET A 193 1.05 -7.89 9.90
C MET A 193 1.74 -6.79 9.10
N VAL A 194 1.03 -6.16 8.13
CA VAL A 194 1.57 -5.02 7.39
C VAL A 194 1.88 -3.85 8.32
N MET A 195 0.95 -3.49 9.23
CA MET A 195 1.16 -2.42 10.21
C MET A 195 2.34 -2.69 11.15
N ALA A 196 2.53 -3.95 11.58
CA ALA A 196 3.67 -4.33 12.41
C ALA A 196 5.01 -4.14 11.67
N VAL A 197 5.08 -4.53 10.39
CA VAL A 197 6.28 -4.34 9.57
C VAL A 197 6.53 -2.87 9.27
N ILE A 198 5.47 -2.08 9.06
CA ILE A 198 5.55 -0.61 8.97
C ILE A 198 6.19 -0.03 10.23
N VAL A 199 5.68 -0.38 11.42
CA VAL A 199 6.22 0.09 12.71
C VAL A 199 7.70 -0.26 12.84
N LEU A 200 8.09 -1.48 12.46
CA LEU A 200 9.48 -1.93 12.49
C LEU A 200 10.36 -1.12 11.53
N GLY A 201 9.91 -0.90 10.29
CA GLY A 201 10.63 -0.12 9.28
C GLY A 201 10.82 1.34 9.68
N VAL A 202 9.77 1.95 10.22
CA VAL A 202 9.78 3.31 10.78
C VAL A 202 10.80 3.42 11.92
N LEU A 203 10.80 2.47 12.86
CA LEU A 203 11.77 2.49 13.97
C LEU A 203 13.21 2.30 13.50
N LEU A 204 13.46 1.35 12.61
CA LEU A 204 14.79 1.11 12.04
C LEU A 204 15.35 2.37 11.35
N ALA A 205 14.52 3.08 10.60
CA ALA A 205 14.93 4.31 9.92
C ALA A 205 15.04 5.54 10.83
N SER A 206 14.37 5.52 11.99
CA SER A 206 14.37 6.66 12.93
C SER A 206 15.67 6.84 13.72
N GLY A 207 16.58 5.87 13.68
CA GLY A 207 17.78 5.86 14.52
C GLY A 207 17.51 5.55 16.01
N ALA A 208 16.30 5.08 16.34
CA ALA A 208 15.98 4.61 17.68
C ALA A 208 16.88 3.43 18.10
N SER A 209 17.13 3.30 19.40
CA SER A 209 17.97 2.22 19.93
C SER A 209 17.45 0.83 19.53
N ASN A 210 18.33 -0.02 18.99
CA ASN A 210 18.03 -1.39 18.53
C ASN A 210 17.33 -2.27 19.59
N ARG A 211 17.46 -1.93 20.88
CA ARG A 211 16.73 -2.61 21.97
C ARG A 211 15.21 -2.63 21.75
N TRP A 212 14.65 -1.57 21.17
CA TRP A 212 13.21 -1.51 20.87
C TRP A 212 12.83 -2.41 19.70
N VAL A 213 13.70 -2.51 18.69
CA VAL A 213 13.49 -3.39 17.53
C VAL A 213 13.54 -4.85 17.98
N PHE A 214 14.60 -5.25 18.70
CA PHE A 214 14.70 -6.60 19.25
C PHE A 214 13.60 -6.88 20.28
N GLY A 215 13.22 -5.89 21.08
CA GLY A 215 12.11 -5.98 22.02
C GLY A 215 10.77 -6.23 21.32
N LEU A 216 10.48 -5.55 20.21
CA LEU A 216 9.26 -5.77 19.42
C LEU A 216 9.26 -7.13 18.72
N ILE A 217 10.38 -7.55 18.14
CA ILE A 217 10.51 -8.88 17.54
C ILE A 217 10.29 -9.96 18.60
N GLY A 218 10.93 -9.81 19.77
CA GLY A 218 10.76 -10.72 20.90
C GLY A 218 9.34 -10.72 21.45
N ALA A 219 8.70 -9.56 21.58
CA ALA A 219 7.31 -9.45 22.03
C ALA A 219 6.33 -10.05 21.02
N GLY A 220 6.54 -9.84 19.72
CA GLY A 220 5.74 -10.45 18.66
C GLY A 220 5.86 -11.97 18.65
N ALA A 221 7.09 -12.50 18.70
CA ALA A 221 7.33 -13.94 18.77
C ALA A 221 6.76 -14.56 20.05
N GLY A 222 7.01 -13.94 21.21
CA GLY A 222 6.48 -14.38 22.50
C GLY A 222 4.95 -14.32 22.56
N GLY A 223 4.35 -13.28 21.99
CA GLY A 223 2.90 -13.13 21.87
C GLY A 223 2.28 -14.22 20.99
N ALA A 224 2.89 -14.53 19.84
CA ALA A 224 2.43 -15.62 18.98
C ALA A 224 2.48 -16.98 19.69
N VAL A 225 3.57 -17.27 20.41
CA VAL A 225 3.69 -18.50 21.20
C VAL A 225 2.65 -18.54 22.32
N ALA A 226 2.43 -17.44 23.03
CA ALA A 226 1.44 -17.37 24.10
C ALA A 226 0.01 -17.60 23.57
N VAL A 227 -0.36 -16.96 22.46
CA VAL A 227 -1.67 -17.14 21.80
C VAL A 227 -1.87 -18.61 21.40
N TRP A 228 -0.84 -19.26 20.83
CA TRP A 228 -0.87 -20.68 20.50
C TRP A 228 -1.07 -21.57 21.74
N GLN A 229 -0.25 -21.38 22.78
CA GLN A 229 -0.28 -22.22 23.99
C GLN A 229 -1.56 -22.05 24.81
N LEU A 230 -2.16 -20.86 24.77
CA LEU A 230 -3.42 -20.56 25.46
C LEU A 230 -4.66 -21.00 24.67
N GLY A 231 -4.50 -21.53 23.45
CA GLY A 231 -5.62 -21.96 22.61
C GLY A 231 -6.54 -20.81 22.20
N LEU A 232 -5.99 -19.60 22.08
CA LEU A 232 -6.74 -18.37 21.74
C LEU A 232 -6.89 -18.15 20.23
N LEU A 233 -6.39 -19.08 19.41
CA LEU A 233 -6.55 -19.02 17.96
C LEU A 233 -7.93 -19.55 17.59
N ASP A 234 -8.69 -18.75 16.85
CA ASP A 234 -9.93 -19.21 16.25
C ASP A 234 -9.66 -20.33 15.23
N ASP A 235 -10.62 -21.23 15.03
CA ASP A 235 -10.54 -22.34 14.07
C ASP A 235 -10.13 -21.86 12.67
N TYR A 236 -10.59 -20.67 12.28
CA TYR A 236 -10.23 -20.03 11.03
C TYR A 236 -8.73 -19.72 10.89
N GLN A 237 -8.11 -19.21 11.96
CA GLN A 237 -6.68 -18.86 11.97
C GLN A 237 -5.83 -20.14 11.96
N ILE A 238 -6.23 -21.14 12.73
CA ILE A 238 -5.58 -22.47 12.75
C ILE A 238 -5.66 -23.11 11.36
N ALA A 239 -6.82 -23.06 10.70
CA ALA A 239 -7.02 -23.61 9.37
C ALA A 239 -6.07 -22.99 8.33
N ARG A 240 -5.82 -21.67 8.36
CA ARG A 240 -4.87 -21.03 7.43
C ARG A 240 -3.43 -21.50 7.63
N PHE A 241 -2.97 -21.67 8.88
CA PHE A 241 -1.63 -22.20 9.16
C PHE A 241 -1.51 -23.69 8.85
N ALA A 242 -2.54 -24.48 9.19
CA ALA A 242 -2.57 -25.92 8.92
C ALA A 242 -2.62 -26.21 7.40
N ALA A 243 -3.42 -25.46 6.64
CA ALA A 243 -3.49 -25.56 5.19
C ALA A 243 -2.19 -25.11 4.51
N PHE A 244 -1.46 -24.15 5.08
CA PHE A 244 -0.13 -23.79 4.59
C PHE A 244 0.89 -24.92 4.84
N ALA A 245 0.92 -25.48 6.04
CA ALA A 245 1.86 -26.54 6.41
C ALA A 245 1.58 -27.86 5.66
N ASN A 246 0.31 -28.18 5.44
CA ASN A 246 -0.10 -29.32 4.64
C ASN A 246 -1.37 -28.98 3.83
N PRO A 247 -1.21 -28.57 2.55
CA PRO A 247 -2.33 -28.22 1.68
C PRO A 247 -3.34 -29.35 1.45
N ALA A 248 -2.98 -30.61 1.71
CA ALA A 248 -3.88 -31.75 1.58
C ALA A 248 -4.90 -31.86 2.73
N LEU A 249 -4.71 -31.12 3.84
CA LEU A 249 -5.64 -31.10 4.98
C LEU A 249 -6.90 -30.25 4.72
N ASP A 250 -6.85 -29.34 3.73
CA ASP A 250 -7.97 -28.49 3.34
C ASP A 250 -8.12 -28.43 1.79
N PRO A 251 -8.56 -29.54 1.17
CA PRO A 251 -8.65 -29.66 -0.29
C PRO A 251 -9.80 -28.85 -0.91
N ALA A 252 -10.65 -28.20 -0.10
CA ALA A 252 -11.80 -27.41 -0.56
C ALA A 252 -11.73 -25.92 -0.17
N GLY A 253 -10.84 -25.54 0.76
CA GLY A 253 -10.69 -24.16 1.23
C GLY A 253 -9.37 -23.52 0.80
N VAL A 254 -8.55 -23.12 1.78
CA VAL A 254 -7.34 -22.31 1.54
C VAL A 254 -6.25 -23.11 0.82
N GLY A 255 -6.17 -24.42 1.08
CA GLY A 255 -5.26 -25.33 0.41
C GLY A 255 -5.56 -25.48 -1.09
N TYR A 256 -6.84 -25.52 -1.45
CA TYR A 256 -7.29 -25.52 -2.84
C TYR A 256 -6.82 -24.26 -3.59
N ASN A 257 -7.08 -23.07 -3.03
CA ASN A 257 -6.73 -21.79 -3.66
C ASN A 257 -5.23 -21.70 -3.96
N THR A 258 -4.41 -22.10 -2.98
CA THR A 258 -2.95 -22.06 -3.10
C THR A 258 -2.43 -23.07 -4.13
N ASN A 259 -3.02 -24.27 -4.19
CA ASN A 259 -2.64 -25.28 -5.17
C ASN A 259 -3.04 -24.87 -6.60
N GLN A 260 -4.24 -24.34 -6.79
CA GLN A 260 -4.68 -23.84 -8.10
C GLN A 260 -3.85 -22.62 -8.55
N ALA A 261 -3.50 -21.73 -7.63
CA ALA A 261 -2.61 -20.61 -7.91
C ALA A 261 -1.26 -21.08 -8.46
N ARG A 262 -0.66 -22.12 -7.85
CA ARG A 262 0.60 -22.71 -8.32
C ARG A 262 0.45 -23.40 -9.68
N ILE A 263 -0.66 -24.12 -9.91
CA ILE A 263 -0.93 -24.77 -11.20
C ILE A 263 -1.06 -23.71 -12.30
N ALA A 264 -1.81 -22.63 -12.07
CA ALA A 264 -2.00 -21.54 -13.01
C ALA A 264 -0.67 -20.84 -13.37
N ILE A 265 0.14 -20.51 -12.37
CA ILE A 265 1.48 -19.93 -12.59
C ILE A 265 2.38 -20.93 -13.34
N GLY A 266 2.31 -22.22 -12.99
CA GLY A 266 3.09 -23.27 -13.63
C GLY A 266 2.72 -23.51 -15.10
N SER A 267 1.44 -23.38 -15.47
CA SER A 267 0.96 -23.59 -16.84
C SER A 267 1.39 -22.49 -17.81
N GLY A 268 1.71 -21.28 -17.32
CA GLY A 268 2.13 -20.17 -18.17
C GLY A 268 3.52 -20.31 -18.81
N GLY A 269 4.38 -21.20 -18.30
CA GLY A 269 5.73 -21.37 -18.85
C GLY A 269 6.53 -20.05 -18.92
N LEU A 270 7.36 -19.88 -19.96
CA LEU A 270 8.20 -18.68 -20.09
C LEU A 270 7.45 -17.45 -20.63
N THR A 271 6.59 -17.63 -21.62
CA THR A 271 5.95 -16.54 -22.40
C THR A 271 4.47 -16.35 -22.08
N GLY A 272 3.88 -17.23 -21.29
CA GLY A 272 2.45 -17.22 -20.98
C GLY A 272 1.65 -18.04 -21.99
N THR A 273 0.41 -18.33 -21.62
CA THR A 273 -0.58 -18.94 -22.52
C THR A 273 -1.14 -17.96 -23.55
N GLY A 274 -0.92 -16.65 -23.37
CA GLY A 274 -1.57 -15.58 -24.12
C GLY A 274 -2.51 -14.78 -23.22
N LEU A 275 -2.46 -13.45 -23.33
CA LEU A 275 -3.39 -12.56 -22.62
C LEU A 275 -4.80 -12.95 -23.04
N PHE A 276 -5.69 -13.15 -22.06
CA PHE A 276 -7.07 -13.61 -22.27
C PHE A 276 -7.25 -15.08 -22.68
N GLU A 277 -6.18 -15.87 -22.70
CA GLU A 277 -6.22 -17.29 -23.11
C GLU A 277 -5.90 -18.24 -21.94
N GLY A 278 -5.78 -17.70 -20.71
CA GLY A 278 -5.56 -18.50 -19.52
C GLY A 278 -6.74 -19.44 -19.25
N THR A 279 -6.49 -20.74 -19.24
CA THR A 279 -7.51 -21.77 -19.02
C THR A 279 -7.93 -21.85 -17.55
N GLN A 280 -7.01 -21.61 -16.62
CA GLN A 280 -7.27 -21.54 -15.18
C GLN A 280 -8.00 -20.26 -14.81
N THR A 281 -7.56 -19.13 -15.35
CA THR A 281 -8.19 -17.81 -15.17
C THR A 281 -9.60 -17.77 -15.78
N THR A 282 -9.75 -18.21 -17.03
CA THR A 282 -11.07 -18.26 -17.68
C THR A 282 -11.99 -19.29 -17.05
N GLY A 283 -11.44 -20.43 -16.63
CA GLY A 283 -12.18 -21.49 -15.96
C GLY A 283 -12.55 -21.20 -14.50
N GLN A 284 -12.16 -20.03 -13.96
CA GLN A 284 -12.49 -19.58 -12.61
C GLN A 284 -12.00 -20.53 -11.50
N PHE A 285 -10.94 -21.28 -11.75
CA PHE A 285 -10.44 -22.29 -10.82
C PHE A 285 -9.75 -21.70 -9.60
N VAL A 286 -9.22 -20.47 -9.72
CA VAL A 286 -8.63 -19.73 -8.60
C VAL A 286 -9.66 -18.68 -8.10
N PRO A 287 -10.10 -18.78 -6.83
CA PRO A 287 -10.94 -17.77 -6.22
C PRO A 287 -10.22 -16.44 -6.03
N GLU A 288 -10.97 -15.33 -6.05
CA GLU A 288 -10.47 -13.97 -5.76
C GLU A 288 -9.21 -13.55 -6.55
N GLN A 289 -9.09 -13.99 -7.80
CA GLN A 289 -8.00 -13.58 -8.72
C GLN A 289 -7.94 -12.08 -8.94
N GLN A 290 -9.07 -11.38 -8.93
CA GLN A 290 -9.07 -9.94 -9.16
C GLN A 290 -8.47 -9.15 -7.98
N THR A 291 -8.48 -9.70 -6.75
CA THR A 291 -7.94 -9.04 -5.56
C THR A 291 -6.66 -9.73 -5.10
N ASP A 292 -6.75 -10.87 -4.43
CA ASP A 292 -5.68 -11.42 -3.60
C ASP A 292 -4.77 -12.33 -4.42
N PHE A 293 -5.27 -12.89 -5.52
CA PHE A 293 -4.54 -13.83 -6.37
C PHE A 293 -4.22 -13.27 -7.77
N VAL A 294 -4.19 -11.94 -7.95
CA VAL A 294 -3.99 -11.31 -9.28
C VAL A 294 -2.67 -11.68 -9.93
N PHE A 295 -1.64 -11.97 -9.13
CA PHE A 295 -0.34 -12.42 -9.63
C PHE A 295 -0.43 -13.77 -10.36
N THR A 296 -1.43 -14.61 -10.05
CA THR A 296 -1.65 -15.89 -10.76
C THR A 296 -2.03 -15.69 -12.21
N VAL A 297 -2.82 -14.65 -12.50
CA VAL A 297 -3.22 -14.27 -13.87
C VAL A 297 -2.01 -13.81 -14.67
N ALA A 298 -1.13 -13.03 -14.05
CA ALA A 298 0.12 -12.62 -14.68
C ALA A 298 1.04 -13.82 -14.98
N GLY A 299 1.17 -14.73 -14.03
CA GLY A 299 1.98 -15.94 -14.19
C GLY A 299 1.44 -16.90 -15.25
N GLU A 300 0.12 -17.04 -15.34
CA GLU A 300 -0.53 -17.89 -16.35
C GLU A 300 -0.48 -17.26 -17.75
N GLU A 301 -1.02 -16.05 -17.90
CA GLU A 301 -1.28 -15.46 -19.22
C GLU A 301 -0.06 -14.78 -19.84
N LEU A 302 0.81 -14.19 -19.01
CA LEU A 302 2.02 -13.50 -19.44
C LEU A 302 3.30 -14.30 -19.16
N GLY A 303 3.18 -15.43 -18.46
CA GLY A 303 4.29 -16.33 -18.14
C GLY A 303 5.31 -15.72 -17.20
N PHE A 304 6.48 -16.36 -17.15
CA PHE A 304 7.63 -15.89 -16.40
C PHE A 304 8.05 -14.46 -16.79
N LEU A 305 7.99 -14.09 -18.08
CA LEU A 305 8.39 -12.76 -18.53
C LEU A 305 7.48 -11.66 -17.98
N GLY A 306 6.16 -11.83 -18.02
CA GLY A 306 5.22 -10.83 -17.49
C GLY A 306 5.20 -10.78 -15.97
N ALA A 307 5.20 -11.93 -15.30
CA ALA A 307 5.32 -11.99 -13.85
C ALA A 307 6.64 -11.37 -13.37
N GLY A 308 7.75 -11.66 -14.06
CA GLY A 308 9.06 -11.06 -13.82
C GLY A 308 9.07 -9.54 -14.04
N LEU A 309 8.39 -9.05 -15.08
CA LEU A 309 8.24 -7.61 -15.33
C LEU A 309 7.54 -6.90 -14.16
N ILE A 310 6.47 -7.48 -13.59
CA ILE A 310 5.79 -6.92 -12.41
C ILE A 310 6.75 -6.82 -11.23
N ILE A 311 7.51 -7.88 -10.96
CA ILE A 311 8.51 -7.89 -9.87
C ILE A 311 9.59 -6.81 -10.10
N VAL A 312 10.08 -6.68 -11.33
CA VAL A 312 11.08 -5.65 -11.69
C VAL A 312 10.51 -4.25 -11.50
N LEU A 313 9.28 -3.98 -11.96
CA LEU A 313 8.63 -2.68 -11.79
C LEU A 313 8.40 -2.34 -10.31
N LEU A 314 7.95 -3.29 -9.50
CA LEU A 314 7.86 -3.13 -8.03
C LEU A 314 9.25 -2.87 -7.42
N GLY A 315 10.28 -3.58 -7.89
CA GLY A 315 11.67 -3.35 -7.51
C GLY A 315 12.15 -1.94 -7.84
N VAL A 316 11.77 -1.38 -9.00
CA VAL A 316 12.04 0.01 -9.36
C VAL A 316 11.33 0.97 -8.41
N VAL A 317 10.05 0.75 -8.10
CA VAL A 317 9.30 1.59 -7.14
C VAL A 317 10.01 1.61 -5.78
N LEU A 318 10.37 0.43 -5.25
CA LEU A 318 11.07 0.31 -3.96
C LEU A 318 12.47 0.94 -4.01
N TRP A 319 13.24 0.70 -5.07
CA TRP A 319 14.57 1.28 -5.25
C TRP A 319 14.53 2.81 -5.28
N ARG A 320 13.57 3.39 -6.02
CA ARG A 320 13.39 4.84 -6.08
C ARG A 320 12.90 5.40 -4.74
N ALA A 321 12.01 4.71 -4.04
CA ALA A 321 11.60 5.10 -2.69
C ALA A 321 12.79 5.10 -1.71
N CYS A 322 13.64 4.05 -1.73
CA CYS A 322 14.89 3.99 -0.95
C CYS A 322 15.84 5.15 -1.30
N ARG A 323 15.94 5.50 -2.59
CA ARG A 323 16.73 6.64 -3.04
C ARG A 323 16.19 7.95 -2.47
N ILE A 324 14.88 8.18 -2.48
CA ILE A 324 14.23 9.35 -1.88
C ILE A 324 14.51 9.41 -0.37
N ALA A 325 14.39 8.27 0.34
CA ALA A 325 14.67 8.18 1.77
C ALA A 325 16.13 8.51 2.13
N ARG A 326 17.09 8.20 1.24
CA ARG A 326 18.51 8.49 1.45
C ARG A 326 18.91 9.92 1.08
N GLU A 327 18.15 10.57 0.20
CA GLU A 327 18.48 11.90 -0.33
C GLU A 327 17.81 13.05 0.43
N THR A 328 16.84 12.75 1.30
CA THR A 328 16.18 13.76 2.15
C THR A 328 17.10 14.21 3.29
N THR A 329 16.96 15.47 3.70
CA THR A 329 17.76 16.08 4.78
C THR A 329 17.06 16.04 6.13
N GLU A 330 15.74 15.84 6.15
CA GLU A 330 14.92 15.80 7.37
C GLU A 330 14.64 14.35 7.78
N LEU A 331 14.74 14.06 9.09
CA LEU A 331 14.44 12.73 9.61
C LEU A 331 12.97 12.38 9.38
N TYR A 332 12.07 13.36 9.48
CA TYR A 332 10.65 13.16 9.17
C TYR A 332 10.45 12.55 7.78
N GLY A 333 11.08 13.11 6.75
CA GLY A 333 11.01 12.59 5.39
C GLY A 333 11.61 11.17 5.27
N THR A 334 12.74 10.92 5.92
CA THR A 334 13.39 9.60 5.92
C THR A 334 12.48 8.53 6.51
N VAL A 335 11.88 8.84 7.67
CA VAL A 335 11.02 7.90 8.41
C VAL A 335 9.71 7.65 7.68
N VAL A 336 9.10 8.68 7.08
CA VAL A 336 7.90 8.50 6.23
C VAL A 336 8.20 7.60 5.04
N ALA A 337 9.30 7.88 4.32
CA ALA A 337 9.68 7.08 3.16
C ALA A 337 10.00 5.62 3.55
N ALA A 338 10.70 5.40 4.66
CA ALA A 338 10.99 4.06 5.18
C ALA A 338 9.73 3.26 5.55
N GLY A 339 8.74 3.91 6.16
CA GLY A 339 7.45 3.28 6.44
C GLY A 339 6.72 2.83 5.17
N ILE A 340 6.74 3.65 4.12
CA ILE A 340 6.14 3.32 2.81
C ILE A 340 6.92 2.20 2.11
N ILE A 341 8.26 2.20 2.18
CA ILE A 341 9.10 1.11 1.65
C ILE A 341 8.76 -0.20 2.36
N ALA A 342 8.72 -0.20 3.69
CA ALA A 342 8.40 -1.39 4.48
C ALA A 342 7.00 -1.92 4.15
N TRP A 343 6.03 -1.02 4.02
CA TRP A 343 4.66 -1.35 3.58
C TRP A 343 4.66 -2.04 2.21
N PHE A 344 5.16 -1.37 1.17
CA PHE A 344 5.10 -1.88 -0.20
C PHE A 344 5.91 -3.17 -0.36
N ALA A 345 7.08 -3.26 0.27
CA ALA A 345 7.93 -4.44 0.21
C ALA A 345 7.24 -5.66 0.85
N PHE A 346 6.73 -5.51 2.07
CA PHE A 346 6.08 -6.61 2.77
C PHE A 346 4.80 -7.06 2.08
N GLN A 347 3.94 -6.11 1.69
CA GLN A 347 2.67 -6.44 1.05
C GLN A 347 2.87 -7.08 -0.33
N SER A 348 3.87 -6.64 -1.11
CA SER A 348 4.20 -7.29 -2.39
C SER A 348 4.79 -8.68 -2.19
N PHE A 349 5.68 -8.83 -1.21
CA PHE A 349 6.31 -10.12 -0.90
C PHE A 349 5.29 -11.14 -0.37
N GLU A 350 4.37 -10.72 0.51
CA GLU A 350 3.31 -11.59 1.02
C GLU A 350 2.37 -12.00 -0.10
N ASN A 351 1.84 -11.06 -0.90
CA ASN A 351 0.89 -11.37 -1.97
C ASN A 351 1.49 -12.33 -3.02
N ILE A 352 2.68 -12.00 -3.54
CA ILE A 352 3.37 -12.89 -4.49
C ILE A 352 3.72 -14.21 -3.79
N GLY A 353 4.16 -14.14 -2.54
CA GLY A 353 4.56 -15.30 -1.76
C GLY A 353 3.42 -16.29 -1.51
N MET A 354 2.21 -15.82 -1.21
CA MET A 354 1.06 -16.69 -1.02
C MET A 354 0.63 -17.36 -2.33
N THR A 355 0.74 -16.68 -3.47
CA THR A 355 0.40 -17.27 -4.78
C THR A 355 1.39 -18.35 -5.23
N LEU A 356 2.67 -18.20 -4.85
CA LEU A 356 3.70 -19.23 -5.03
C LEU A 356 3.68 -20.29 -3.92
N GLY A 357 2.88 -20.08 -2.86
CA GLY A 357 2.80 -20.89 -1.64
C GLY A 357 4.11 -20.94 -0.84
N ILE A 358 4.93 -19.89 -0.88
CA ILE A 358 6.06 -19.71 0.04
C ILE A 358 5.64 -18.99 1.34
N MET A 359 4.46 -18.37 1.34
CA MET A 359 3.84 -17.70 2.48
C MET A 359 2.40 -18.19 2.69
N PRO A 360 1.86 -18.14 3.91
CA PRO A 360 0.44 -18.41 4.15
C PRO A 360 -0.42 -17.33 3.49
N VAL A 361 -1.61 -17.69 3.05
CA VAL A 361 -2.58 -16.72 2.47
C VAL A 361 -2.97 -15.73 3.56
N ALA A 362 -2.70 -14.42 3.41
CA ALA A 362 -3.16 -13.38 4.34
C ALA A 362 -4.22 -12.42 3.75
N GLY A 363 -4.52 -12.51 2.45
CA GLY A 363 -5.57 -11.72 1.80
C GLY A 363 -5.19 -10.25 1.62
N LEU A 364 -3.93 -9.98 1.27
CA LEU A 364 -3.45 -8.63 1.03
C LEU A 364 -3.39 -8.34 -0.47
N PRO A 365 -3.85 -7.17 -0.94
CA PRO A 365 -3.78 -6.83 -2.36
C PRO A 365 -2.33 -6.53 -2.79
N LEU A 366 -1.95 -6.90 -4.00
CA LEU A 366 -0.69 -6.48 -4.61
C LEU A 366 -0.73 -4.97 -4.91
N PRO A 367 0.21 -4.15 -4.38
CA PRO A 367 0.19 -2.71 -4.61
C PRO A 367 0.17 -2.37 -6.10
N PHE A 368 -0.66 -1.40 -6.50
CA PHE A 368 -0.90 -0.93 -7.87
C PHE A 368 -1.60 -1.92 -8.82
N VAL A 369 -1.53 -3.24 -8.57
CA VAL A 369 -1.97 -4.27 -9.52
C VAL A 369 -3.35 -4.82 -9.17
N SER A 370 -3.58 -5.15 -7.89
CA SER A 370 -4.82 -5.77 -7.43
C SER A 370 -6.01 -4.82 -7.47
N TYR A 371 -7.20 -5.38 -7.70
CA TYR A 371 -8.43 -4.63 -7.57
C TYR A 371 -8.74 -4.31 -6.10
N GLY A 372 -8.83 -3.02 -5.80
CA GLY A 372 -9.30 -2.54 -4.49
C GLY A 372 -9.33 -1.01 -4.46
N GLY A 373 -10.52 -0.42 -4.31
CA GLY A 373 -10.68 1.03 -4.36
C GLY A 373 -9.85 1.75 -3.30
N SER A 374 -10.04 1.38 -2.02
CA SER A 374 -9.28 1.98 -0.91
C SER A 374 -7.78 1.72 -1.00
N SER A 375 -7.37 0.51 -1.41
CA SER A 375 -5.95 0.19 -1.54
C SER A 375 -5.29 1.02 -2.64
N MET A 376 -5.95 1.18 -3.80
CA MET A 376 -5.47 2.06 -4.87
C MET A 376 -5.35 3.52 -4.40
N PHE A 377 -6.33 4.02 -3.65
CA PHE A 377 -6.25 5.37 -3.09
C PHE A 377 -5.07 5.52 -2.14
N ALA A 378 -4.90 4.58 -1.22
CA ALA A 378 -3.86 4.61 -0.21
C ALA A 378 -2.46 4.50 -0.83
N VAL A 379 -2.26 3.59 -1.78
CA VAL A 379 -0.99 3.40 -2.48
C VAL A 379 -0.61 4.66 -3.29
N TRP A 380 -1.54 5.29 -3.99
CA TRP A 380 -1.26 6.54 -4.71
C TRP A 380 -1.04 7.75 -3.78
N VAL A 381 -1.72 7.82 -2.63
CA VAL A 381 -1.41 8.79 -1.57
C VAL A 381 0.01 8.59 -1.06
N ALA A 382 0.46 7.35 -0.84
CA ALA A 382 1.82 7.06 -0.42
C ALA A 382 2.86 7.46 -1.47
N VAL A 383 2.58 7.21 -2.76
CA VAL A 383 3.42 7.74 -3.85
C VAL A 383 3.46 9.27 -3.80
N GLY A 384 2.33 9.93 -3.56
CA GLY A 384 2.25 11.39 -3.44
C GLY A 384 3.09 11.93 -2.28
N LEU A 385 3.13 11.23 -1.15
CA LEU A 385 4.03 11.55 -0.03
C LEU A 385 5.50 11.44 -0.43
N LEU A 386 5.91 10.34 -1.09
CA LEU A 386 7.28 10.16 -1.58
C LEU A 386 7.68 11.27 -2.57
N GLN A 387 6.80 11.60 -3.51
CA GLN A 387 7.03 12.68 -4.47
C GLN A 387 7.11 14.04 -3.79
N SER A 388 6.26 14.29 -2.79
CA SER A 388 6.28 15.52 -2.01
C SER A 388 7.60 15.71 -1.25
N ILE A 389 8.15 14.63 -0.67
CA ILE A 389 9.48 14.63 -0.03
C ILE A 389 10.56 14.95 -1.06
N ARG A 390 10.50 14.32 -2.24
CA ARG A 390 11.46 14.55 -3.32
C ARG A 390 11.46 16.00 -3.83
N VAL A 391 10.28 16.57 -4.06
CA VAL A 391 10.13 17.89 -4.68
C VAL A 391 10.57 19.03 -3.76
N GLN A 392 10.30 18.90 -2.47
CA GLN A 392 10.61 19.93 -1.46
C GLN A 392 12.06 19.90 -0.97
N ARG A 393 12.90 19.02 -1.53
CA ARG A 393 14.33 19.02 -1.28
C ARG A 393 14.95 20.37 -1.72
N PRO A 394 15.77 21.02 -0.89
CA PRO A 394 16.54 22.19 -1.31
C PRO A 394 17.48 21.79 -2.46
N LEU A 395 17.50 22.55 -3.56
CA LEU A 395 18.56 22.39 -4.54
C LEU A 395 19.85 22.81 -3.84
N SER A 396 20.80 21.89 -3.70
CA SER A 396 22.17 22.28 -3.36
C SER A 396 22.66 23.12 -4.54
N ALA A 397 23.03 24.37 -4.27
CA ALA A 397 23.69 25.24 -5.23
C ALA A 397 25.09 24.72 -5.56
#